data_AF-A0A5K1K1R7-F1
#
_entry.id   AF-A0A5K1K1R7-F1
#
_cell.length_a   1.000
_cell.length_b   1.000
_cell.length_c   1.000
_cell.angle_alpha   90.00
_cell.angle_beta   90.00
_cell.angle_gamma   90.00
#
_symmetry.space_group_name_H-M   'P 1'
#
loop_
_entity.id
_entity.type
_entity.pdbx_description
1 polymer ?
#
loop_
_entity_poly.entity_id
_entity_poly.type
_entity_poly.pdbx_seq_one_letter_code
_entity_poly.pdbx_strand_id
1 'polypeptide(L)'
;MNSSPAPFNVACNPDLFSTEVNRVANETCRSLTIYADGRPQRPHFNDDGPVGVGLALELASVPDRLPNLRHISITHTDWAHVHIFQHMRLSGFPPQATHLSLTYAFTDASRGHISPLSVDNALAWTYRPIFGRTKPASAPGLRHLALSGVPTPMPGLLLRHVCTHVETLELTRPLPGQLPALVPLPPSVRTLVLRYPGTAPSKREMVAWLLPVVLKREIFPPLAMARSGSGGARDLDVPRARPRIVVRSGTPDPVLFIELWRECRRYDVELVYERDDSRGPVAPPGARREALGAYTDGPSPLVVKALPYWKEGRPLPGYY
;
A
#
# COMPACT_ATOMS: atom_id res chain seq x y z
N MET A 1 -54.44 47.64 -1.76
CA MET A 1 -54.58 46.20 -1.48
C MET A 1 -53.28 45.54 -1.90
N ASN A 2 -52.40 45.30 -0.93
CA ASN A 2 -51.11 44.65 -1.11
C ASN A 2 -51.27 43.17 -0.79
N SER A 3 -50.82 42.30 -1.69
CA SER A 3 -50.52 40.90 -1.36
C SER A 3 -49.40 40.41 -2.26
N SER A 4 -48.15 40.67 -1.86
CA SER A 4 -46.99 39.93 -2.33
C SER A 4 -47.05 38.50 -1.79
N PRO A 5 -46.71 37.48 -2.59
CA PRO A 5 -46.55 36.13 -2.07
C PRO A 5 -45.26 36.05 -1.26
N ALA A 6 -45.36 35.56 -0.02
CA ALA A 6 -44.21 35.27 0.82
C ALA A 6 -43.39 34.11 0.22
N PRO A 7 -42.04 34.17 0.27
CA PRO A 7 -41.23 33.00 -0.07
C PRO A 7 -41.43 31.93 1.00
N PHE A 8 -41.83 30.73 0.57
CA PHE A 8 -41.76 29.54 1.39
C PHE A 8 -40.29 29.25 1.73
N ASN A 9 -39.83 29.73 2.88
CA ASN A 9 -38.65 29.20 3.53
C ASN A 9 -39.01 27.80 4.04
N VAL A 10 -38.81 26.79 3.20
CA VAL A 10 -38.70 25.41 3.67
C VAL A 10 -37.40 25.33 4.44
N ALA A 11 -37.48 25.55 5.75
CA ALA A 11 -36.41 25.18 6.65
C ALA A 11 -36.23 23.65 6.51
N CYS A 12 -35.18 23.23 5.80
CA CYS A 12 -34.66 21.87 5.91
C CYS A 12 -34.24 21.68 7.37
N ASN A 13 -35.15 21.14 8.18
CA ASN A 13 -34.84 20.74 9.54
C ASN A 13 -33.79 19.62 9.39
N PRO A 14 -32.53 19.82 9.81
CA PRO A 14 -31.52 18.78 9.70
C PRO A 14 -32.03 17.60 10.52
N ASP A 15 -32.22 16.47 9.85
CA ASP A 15 -32.75 15.26 10.48
C ASP A 15 -31.95 14.97 11.76
N LEU A 16 -32.62 15.00 12.91
CA LEU A 16 -32.02 14.73 14.23
C LEU A 16 -31.29 13.38 14.23
N PHE A 17 -31.80 12.42 13.46
CA PHE A 17 -31.18 11.13 13.27
C PHE A 17 -29.83 11.25 12.55
N SER A 18 -29.77 12.05 11.48
CA SER A 18 -28.51 12.34 10.78
C SER A 18 -27.50 13.09 11.65
N THR A 19 -27.97 13.97 12.53
CA THR A 19 -27.11 14.73 13.44
C THR A 19 -26.48 13.83 14.49
N GLU A 20 -27.25 12.96 15.14
CA GLU A 20 -26.73 12.00 16.11
C GLU A 20 -25.85 10.94 15.46
N VAL A 21 -26.22 10.42 14.30
CA VAL A 21 -25.38 9.46 13.54
C VAL A 21 -24.04 10.09 13.17
N ASN A 22 -24.02 11.35 12.72
CA ASN A 22 -22.78 12.06 12.42
C ASN A 22 -21.95 12.33 13.68
N ARG A 23 -22.59 12.69 14.81
CA ARG A 23 -21.91 12.87 16.10
C ARG A 23 -21.25 11.57 16.56
N VAL A 24 -22.00 10.47 16.57
CA VAL A 24 -21.49 9.14 16.95
C VAL A 24 -20.38 8.71 16.00
N ALA A 25 -20.52 8.91 14.69
CA ALA A 25 -19.48 8.59 13.73
C ALA A 25 -18.20 9.40 13.98
N ASN A 26 -18.32 10.70 14.25
CA ASN A 26 -17.16 11.55 14.57
C ASN A 26 -16.47 11.14 15.88
N GLU A 27 -17.23 10.75 16.89
CA GLU A 27 -16.68 10.33 18.18
C GLU A 27 -16.03 8.94 18.13
N THR A 28 -16.57 8.01 17.33
CA THR A 28 -16.22 6.58 17.43
C THR A 28 -15.46 6.01 16.23
N CYS A 29 -15.56 6.63 15.04
CA CYS A 29 -14.94 6.07 13.83
C CYS A 29 -13.42 6.11 13.91
N ARG A 30 -12.79 4.93 13.93
CA ARG A 30 -11.33 4.75 13.90
C ARG A 30 -10.81 4.16 12.59
N SER A 31 -11.70 3.55 11.81
CA SER A 31 -11.37 2.89 10.55
C SER A 31 -12.42 3.20 9.49
N LEU A 32 -11.97 3.50 8.29
CA LEU A 32 -12.79 3.71 7.10
C LEU A 32 -12.39 2.67 6.05
N THR A 33 -13.33 1.86 5.59
CA THR A 33 -13.11 0.90 4.51
C THR A 33 -13.91 1.29 3.28
N ILE A 34 -13.22 1.46 2.16
CA ILE A 34 -13.79 1.82 0.87
C ILE A 34 -13.66 0.63 -0.07
N TYR A 35 -14.76 0.23 -0.70
CA TYR A 35 -14.79 -0.82 -1.71
C TYR A 35 -14.96 -0.17 -3.09
N ALA A 36 -13.90 -0.21 -3.89
CA ALA A 36 -13.90 0.22 -5.28
C ALA A 36 -14.10 -1.02 -6.16
N ASP A 37 -15.30 -1.19 -6.71
CA ASP A 37 -15.64 -2.30 -7.60
C ASP A 37 -15.67 -1.82 -9.05
N GLY A 38 -14.73 -2.33 -9.85
CA GLY A 38 -14.51 -1.96 -11.25
C GLY A 38 -15.13 -2.95 -12.21
N ARG A 39 -15.85 -3.95 -11.68
CA ARG A 39 -16.63 -4.87 -12.52
C ARG A 39 -17.67 -4.05 -13.28
N PRO A 40 -17.88 -4.32 -14.58
CA PRO A 40 -18.90 -3.64 -15.35
C PRO A 40 -20.26 -3.88 -14.71
N GLN A 41 -20.81 -2.85 -14.05
CA GLN A 41 -22.16 -2.90 -13.50
C GLN A 41 -23.14 -2.67 -14.64
N ARG A 42 -24.13 -3.56 -14.78
CA ARG A 42 -25.26 -3.36 -15.71
C ARG A 42 -26.39 -2.66 -14.95
N PRO A 43 -27.03 -1.61 -15.50
CA PRO A 43 -26.69 -0.90 -16.75
C PRO A 43 -25.41 -0.05 -16.57
N HIS A 44 -24.64 0.17 -17.65
CA HIS A 44 -23.33 0.84 -17.64
C HIS A 44 -23.45 2.25 -17.05
N PHE A 45 -23.17 2.39 -15.76
CA PHE A 45 -22.88 3.68 -15.15
C PHE A 45 -21.44 4.06 -15.53
N ASN A 46 -21.25 5.30 -15.97
CA ASN A 46 -19.94 5.84 -16.34
C ASN A 46 -18.91 5.63 -15.21
N ASP A 47 -17.64 5.50 -15.61
CA ASP A 47 -16.40 5.25 -14.84
C ASP A 47 -16.09 6.28 -13.73
N ASP A 48 -17.02 6.57 -12.83
CA ASP A 48 -16.86 7.55 -11.73
C ASP A 48 -16.33 6.92 -10.43
N GLY A 49 -16.02 5.62 -10.44
CA GLY A 49 -15.37 4.95 -9.29
C GLY A 49 -14.11 5.67 -8.77
N PRO A 50 -13.23 6.24 -9.63
CA PRO A 50 -12.09 7.04 -9.22
C PRO A 50 -12.48 8.29 -8.42
N VAL A 51 -13.59 8.92 -8.83
CA VAL A 51 -14.14 10.12 -8.22
C VAL A 51 -14.77 9.78 -6.87
N GLY A 52 -15.50 8.66 -6.76
CA GLY A 52 -16.16 8.24 -5.54
C GLY A 52 -15.20 8.01 -4.37
N VAL A 53 -14.09 7.32 -4.60
CA VAL A 53 -13.05 7.12 -3.55
C VAL A 53 -12.37 8.45 -3.20
N GLY A 54 -12.06 9.29 -4.20
CA GLY A 54 -11.46 10.62 -3.96
C GLY A 54 -12.36 11.50 -3.11
N LEU A 55 -13.65 11.56 -3.43
CA LEU A 55 -14.65 12.30 -2.67
C LEU A 55 -14.81 11.76 -1.25
N ALA A 56 -14.78 10.44 -1.06
CA ALA A 56 -14.84 9.84 0.28
C ALA A 56 -13.63 10.24 1.14
N LEU A 57 -12.43 10.25 0.56
CA LEU A 57 -11.21 10.70 1.25
C LEU A 57 -11.24 12.21 1.53
N GLU A 58 -11.75 13.02 0.60
CA GLU A 58 -11.94 14.46 0.79
C GLU A 58 -12.90 14.74 1.95
N LEU A 59 -14.06 14.09 1.98
CA LEU A 59 -15.07 14.23 3.04
C LEU A 59 -14.53 13.79 4.40
N ALA A 60 -13.67 12.76 4.44
CA ALA A 60 -13.00 12.30 5.65
C ALA A 60 -11.86 13.23 6.09
N SER A 61 -11.36 14.09 5.20
CA SER A 61 -10.29 15.06 5.47
C SER A 61 -10.80 16.44 5.90
N VAL A 62 -12.12 16.66 5.82
CA VAL A 62 -12.73 17.91 6.30
C VAL A 62 -12.42 18.11 7.78
N PRO A 63 -12.02 19.32 8.21
CA PRO A 63 -11.80 19.62 9.62
C PRO A 63 -12.99 19.20 10.50
N ASP A 64 -12.70 18.69 11.69
CA ASP A 64 -13.68 18.20 12.68
C ASP A 64 -14.54 16.99 12.25
N ARG A 65 -14.31 16.43 11.04
CA ARG A 65 -14.89 15.16 10.64
C ARG A 65 -13.95 14.01 10.95
N LEU A 66 -14.50 12.97 11.59
CA LEU A 66 -13.80 11.75 11.97
C LEU A 66 -12.42 12.01 12.63
N PRO A 67 -12.33 12.85 13.69
CA PRO A 67 -11.06 13.19 14.34
C PRO A 67 -10.29 11.98 14.89
N ASN A 68 -11.02 10.90 15.17
CA ASN A 68 -10.48 9.64 15.68
C ASN A 68 -10.11 8.63 14.58
N LEU A 69 -10.27 8.99 13.30
CA LEU A 69 -9.88 8.14 12.19
C LEU A 69 -8.36 7.88 12.24
N ARG A 70 -7.96 6.61 12.21
CA ARG A 70 -6.55 6.18 12.22
C ARG A 70 -6.21 5.27 11.07
N HIS A 71 -7.18 4.51 10.56
CA HIS A 71 -6.96 3.50 9.54
C HIS A 71 -7.88 3.69 8.34
N ILE A 72 -7.31 3.68 7.15
CA ILE A 72 -8.04 3.74 5.89
C ILE A 72 -7.70 2.46 5.12
N SER A 73 -8.73 1.75 4.68
CA SER A 73 -8.60 0.55 3.86
C SER A 73 -9.32 0.76 2.54
N ILE A 74 -8.64 0.54 1.42
CA ILE A 74 -9.23 0.63 0.08
C ILE A 74 -9.07 -0.72 -0.60
N THR A 75 -10.21 -1.34 -0.94
CA THR A 75 -10.27 -2.62 -1.61
C THR A 75 -10.73 -2.42 -3.04
N HIS A 76 -9.81 -2.63 -3.98
CA HIS A 76 -10.05 -2.56 -5.40
C HIS A 76 -10.36 -3.95 -5.94
N THR A 77 -11.48 -4.07 -6.65
CA THR A 77 -11.80 -5.26 -7.45
C THR A 77 -11.82 -4.85 -8.91
N ASP A 78 -11.03 -5.50 -9.76
CA ASP A 78 -11.01 -5.25 -11.21
C ASP A 78 -10.64 -3.82 -11.64
N TRP A 79 -9.99 -3.06 -10.75
CA TRP A 79 -9.40 -1.75 -11.07
C TRP A 79 -7.90 -1.86 -11.33
N ALA A 80 -7.39 -1.08 -12.29
CA ALA A 80 -5.96 -0.99 -12.50
C ALA A 80 -5.24 -0.36 -11.29
N HIS A 81 -4.01 -0.81 -11.00
CA HIS A 81 -3.22 -0.31 -9.86
C HIS A 81 -2.95 1.20 -9.92
N VAL A 82 -3.03 1.80 -11.10
CA VAL A 82 -2.74 3.22 -11.35
C VAL A 82 -3.77 4.15 -10.69
N HIS A 83 -4.96 3.63 -10.37
CA HIS A 83 -6.10 4.43 -9.91
C HIS A 83 -5.86 5.08 -8.54
N ILE A 84 -5.04 4.46 -7.68
CA ILE A 84 -4.68 5.07 -6.40
C ILE A 84 -4.05 6.45 -6.58
N PHE A 85 -3.23 6.64 -7.62
CA PHE A 85 -2.62 7.93 -7.91
C PHE A 85 -3.63 8.97 -8.37
N GLN A 86 -4.71 8.56 -9.04
CA GLN A 86 -5.80 9.45 -9.40
C GLN A 86 -6.56 9.90 -8.15
N HIS A 87 -6.84 9.00 -7.20
CA HIS A 87 -7.50 9.36 -5.94
C HIS A 87 -6.67 10.36 -5.12
N MET A 88 -5.36 10.11 -5.01
CA MET A 88 -4.42 10.96 -4.28
C MET A 88 -4.17 12.32 -4.94
N ARG A 89 -4.53 12.46 -6.21
CA ARG A 89 -4.55 13.75 -6.91
C ARG A 89 -5.78 14.57 -6.54
N LEU A 90 -6.94 13.92 -6.46
CA LEU A 90 -8.20 14.59 -6.17
C LEU A 90 -8.30 15.05 -4.71
N SER A 91 -7.72 14.28 -3.80
CA SER A 91 -7.79 14.54 -2.37
C SER A 91 -6.52 14.05 -1.67
N GLY A 92 -6.09 14.78 -0.65
CA GLY A 92 -5.10 14.28 0.30
C GLY A 92 -5.67 13.17 1.18
N PHE A 93 -4.80 12.48 1.92
CA PHE A 93 -5.28 11.62 3.00
C PHE A 93 -5.66 12.46 4.23
N PRO A 94 -6.68 12.05 5.00
CA PRO A 94 -7.01 12.66 6.27
C PRO A 94 -5.76 12.77 7.15
N PRO A 95 -5.39 13.96 7.66
CA PRO A 95 -4.11 14.18 8.34
C PRO A 95 -3.95 13.34 9.62
N GLN A 96 -5.05 12.92 10.23
CA GLN A 96 -5.10 12.07 11.41
C GLN A 96 -4.91 10.57 11.11
N ALA A 97 -5.02 10.16 9.84
CA ALA A 97 -4.82 8.78 9.44
C ALA A 97 -3.33 8.40 9.52
N THR A 98 -3.06 7.25 10.13
CA THR A 98 -1.70 6.72 10.35
C THR A 98 -1.47 5.39 9.63
N HIS A 99 -2.55 4.68 9.27
CA HIS A 99 -2.51 3.38 8.63
C HIS A 99 -3.26 3.44 7.29
N LEU A 100 -2.62 2.96 6.24
CA LEU A 100 -3.23 2.75 4.92
C LEU A 100 -3.12 1.27 4.55
N SER A 101 -4.25 0.68 4.17
CA SER A 101 -4.31 -0.67 3.59
C SER A 101 -4.85 -0.59 2.16
N LEU A 102 -4.08 -1.09 1.20
CA LEU A 102 -4.50 -1.19 -0.20
C LEU A 102 -4.57 -2.66 -0.59
N THR A 103 -5.76 -3.10 -0.99
CA THR A 103 -5.99 -4.45 -1.48
C THR A 103 -6.45 -4.38 -2.93
N TYR A 104 -5.82 -5.18 -3.79
CA TYR A 104 -6.23 -5.37 -5.18
C TYR A 104 -6.61 -6.84 -5.40
N ALA A 105 -7.77 -7.04 -5.98
CA ALA A 105 -8.28 -8.34 -6.40
C ALA A 105 -8.77 -8.27 -7.85
N PHE A 106 -8.55 -9.33 -8.60
CA PHE A 106 -8.97 -9.42 -10.00
C PHE A 106 -9.80 -10.68 -10.22
N THR A 107 -10.96 -10.54 -10.85
CA THR A 107 -11.78 -11.67 -11.27
C THR A 107 -11.22 -12.30 -12.53
N ASP A 108 -11.60 -13.55 -12.78
CA ASP A 108 -11.17 -14.30 -13.96
C ASP A 108 -11.60 -13.59 -15.26
N ALA A 109 -12.74 -12.91 -15.24
CA ALA A 109 -13.26 -12.13 -16.36
C ALA A 109 -12.39 -10.93 -16.74
N SER A 110 -11.61 -10.41 -15.80
CA SER A 110 -10.72 -9.26 -16.00
C SER A 110 -9.28 -9.67 -16.30
N ARG A 111 -8.96 -10.97 -16.20
CA ARG A 111 -7.64 -11.52 -16.54
C ARG A 111 -7.40 -11.37 -18.05
N GLY A 112 -6.32 -10.68 -18.42
CA GLY A 112 -5.94 -10.44 -19.81
C GLY A 112 -6.53 -9.16 -20.44
N HIS A 113 -7.55 -8.56 -19.84
CA HIS A 113 -8.09 -7.26 -20.29
C HIS A 113 -7.43 -6.07 -19.61
N ILE A 114 -6.83 -6.28 -18.44
CA ILE A 114 -6.03 -5.26 -17.77
C ILE A 114 -4.64 -5.30 -18.39
N SER A 115 -4.43 -4.40 -19.35
CA SER A 115 -3.12 -4.23 -19.98
C SER A 115 -2.09 -3.98 -18.88
N PRO A 116 -0.96 -4.71 -18.86
CA PRO A 116 0.15 -4.39 -17.99
C PRO A 116 0.75 -3.09 -18.50
N LEU A 117 0.14 -1.96 -18.12
CA LEU A 117 0.80 -0.69 -18.27
C LEU A 117 2.09 -0.82 -17.46
N SER A 118 3.23 -0.74 -18.14
CA SER A 118 4.49 -0.55 -17.44
C SER A 118 4.26 0.61 -16.49
N VAL A 119 4.76 0.50 -15.26
CA VAL A 119 4.54 1.58 -14.32
C VAL A 119 5.12 2.88 -14.89
N ASP A 120 6.18 2.84 -15.70
CA ASP A 120 6.63 4.03 -16.43
C ASP A 120 5.64 4.58 -17.47
N ASN A 121 4.75 3.76 -18.03
CA ASN A 121 3.62 4.21 -18.84
C ASN A 121 2.44 4.64 -17.98
N ALA A 122 2.14 3.99 -16.86
CA ALA A 122 1.12 4.46 -15.92
C ALA A 122 1.52 5.81 -15.30
N LEU A 123 2.79 5.93 -14.95
CA LEU A 123 3.46 7.15 -14.60
C LEU A 123 3.38 8.03 -15.86
N ALA A 124 4.16 7.86 -16.94
CA ALA A 124 4.18 8.77 -18.10
C ALA A 124 2.81 9.15 -18.75
N TRP A 125 1.86 8.25 -18.94
CA TRP A 125 0.53 8.56 -19.50
C TRP A 125 -0.36 9.32 -18.50
N THR A 126 -0.22 9.07 -17.20
CA THR A 126 -0.90 9.85 -16.15
C THR A 126 -0.04 11.01 -15.62
N TYR A 127 1.26 11.03 -15.92
CA TYR A 127 2.31 11.87 -15.31
C TYR A 127 2.82 12.94 -16.28
N ARG A 128 3.28 12.61 -17.50
CA ARG A 128 3.91 13.63 -18.37
C ARG A 128 2.98 14.78 -18.74
N PRO A 129 1.69 14.56 -19.01
CA PRO A 129 0.76 15.67 -19.26
C PRO A 129 0.41 16.48 -18.01
N ILE A 130 0.62 15.93 -16.80
CA ILE A 130 0.02 16.43 -15.54
C ILE A 130 1.07 16.96 -14.53
N PHE A 131 2.27 16.39 -14.47
CA PHE A 131 3.38 16.81 -13.60
C PHE A 131 4.08 18.10 -14.04
N GLY A 132 3.76 18.63 -15.23
CA GLY A 132 4.06 20.02 -15.52
C GLY A 132 3.32 20.99 -14.58
N ARG A 133 2.28 20.54 -13.84
CA ARG A 133 1.39 21.43 -13.08
C ARG A 133 1.15 21.06 -11.60
N THR A 134 1.12 19.79 -11.18
CA THR A 134 0.84 19.43 -9.75
C THR A 134 1.50 18.13 -9.30
N LYS A 135 2.22 18.16 -8.16
CA LYS A 135 2.76 16.96 -7.47
C LYS A 135 1.63 16.22 -6.73
N PRO A 136 1.63 14.87 -6.65
CA PRO A 136 0.67 14.13 -5.84
C PRO A 136 0.77 14.58 -4.38
N ALA A 137 -0.38 14.60 -3.69
CA ALA A 137 -0.41 14.93 -2.29
C ALA A 137 0.44 13.91 -1.50
N SER A 138 1.41 14.40 -0.75
CA SER A 138 2.12 13.56 0.21
C SER A 138 1.21 13.27 1.40
N ALA A 139 1.33 12.06 1.96
CA ALA A 139 0.61 11.65 3.15
C ALA A 139 1.60 11.47 4.33
N PRO A 140 2.14 12.57 4.88
CA PRO A 140 3.20 12.49 5.90
C PRO A 140 2.73 11.89 7.23
N GLY A 141 1.43 11.88 7.51
CA GLY A 141 0.85 11.26 8.70
C GLY A 141 0.89 9.72 8.67
N LEU A 142 1.01 9.10 7.49
CA LEU A 142 0.99 7.65 7.35
C LEU A 142 2.30 7.04 7.85
N ARG A 143 2.18 6.15 8.84
CA ARG A 143 3.28 5.38 9.46
C ARG A 143 3.25 3.91 9.08
N HIS A 144 2.09 3.38 8.67
CA HIS A 144 1.92 1.99 8.31
C HIS A 144 1.26 1.85 6.93
N LEU A 145 1.90 1.10 6.04
CA LEU A 145 1.39 0.80 4.70
C LEU A 145 1.26 -0.71 4.53
N ALA A 146 0.03 -1.21 4.40
CA ALA A 146 -0.24 -2.62 4.09
C ALA A 146 -0.71 -2.77 2.64
N LEU A 147 -0.06 -3.65 1.89
CA LEU A 147 -0.31 -3.88 0.48
C LEU A 147 -0.65 -5.35 0.22
N SER A 148 -1.72 -5.59 -0.54
CA SER A 148 -2.15 -6.92 -0.97
C SER A 148 -2.51 -6.88 -2.46
N GLY A 149 -2.01 -7.84 -3.23
CA GLY A 149 -2.25 -7.90 -4.69
C GLY A 149 -1.56 -6.80 -5.50
N VAL A 150 -0.51 -6.18 -4.93
CA VAL A 150 0.22 -5.06 -5.53
C VAL A 150 1.52 -5.57 -6.20
N PRO A 151 1.71 -5.38 -7.52
CA PRO A 151 2.88 -5.87 -8.25
C PRO A 151 4.10 -4.95 -8.08
N THR A 152 5.29 -5.48 -8.33
CA THR A 152 6.52 -4.69 -8.51
C THR A 152 6.41 -3.82 -9.76
N PRO A 153 6.92 -2.56 -9.77
CA PRO A 153 7.64 -1.82 -8.71
C PRO A 153 6.77 -0.97 -7.76
N MET A 154 5.46 -1.15 -7.76
CA MET A 154 4.49 -0.24 -7.14
C MET A 154 4.74 0.07 -5.64
N PRO A 155 5.08 -0.88 -4.76
CA PRO A 155 5.32 -0.58 -3.34
C PRO A 155 6.45 0.44 -3.12
N GLY A 156 7.55 0.31 -3.87
CA GLY A 156 8.68 1.23 -3.77
C GLY A 156 8.33 2.64 -4.21
N LEU A 157 7.45 2.77 -5.22
CA LEU A 157 6.98 4.07 -5.72
C LEU A 157 6.04 4.76 -4.74
N LEU A 158 5.11 4.02 -4.13
CA LEU A 158 4.24 4.56 -3.08
C LEU A 158 5.07 5.11 -1.92
N LEU A 159 6.07 4.36 -1.48
CA LEU A 159 6.97 4.78 -0.41
C LEU A 159 7.81 6.02 -0.77
N ARG A 160 8.26 6.16 -2.03
CA ARG A 160 9.09 7.29 -2.46
C ARG A 160 8.31 8.57 -2.75
N HIS A 161 7.09 8.46 -3.26
CA HIS A 161 6.35 9.62 -3.79
C HIS A 161 5.14 10.04 -2.97
N VAL A 162 4.58 9.14 -2.15
CA VAL A 162 3.32 9.37 -1.45
C VAL A 162 3.49 9.22 0.05
N CYS A 163 3.92 8.02 0.46
CA CYS A 163 3.95 7.54 1.84
C CYS A 163 5.38 7.64 2.39
N THR A 164 5.96 8.84 2.33
CA THR A 164 7.40 9.09 2.58
C THR A 164 7.85 8.86 4.02
N HIS A 165 6.91 8.89 4.98
CA HIS A 165 7.17 8.76 6.42
C HIS A 165 6.75 7.40 7.00
N VAL A 166 6.43 6.44 6.14
CA VAL A 166 6.05 5.09 6.55
C VAL A 166 7.21 4.42 7.28
N GLU A 167 6.90 3.84 8.42
CA GLU A 167 7.82 3.12 9.29
C GLU A 167 7.69 1.61 9.14
N THR A 168 6.47 1.16 8.82
CA THR A 168 6.14 -0.25 8.65
C THR A 168 5.50 -0.49 7.28
N LEU A 169 6.18 -1.28 6.44
CA LEU A 169 5.63 -1.80 5.20
C LEU A 169 5.18 -3.25 5.43
N GLU A 170 3.90 -3.54 5.21
CA GLU A 170 3.35 -4.89 5.21
C GLU A 170 3.01 -5.33 3.78
N LEU A 171 3.52 -6.48 3.36
CA LEU A 171 3.24 -7.10 2.07
C LEU A 171 2.53 -8.43 2.30
N THR A 172 1.32 -8.56 1.77
CA THR A 172 0.58 -9.83 1.81
C THR A 172 1.00 -10.72 0.66
N ARG A 173 1.57 -11.90 0.99
CA ARG A 173 2.07 -12.92 0.04
C ARG A 173 2.89 -12.29 -1.10
N PRO A 174 4.06 -11.69 -0.78
CA PRO A 174 4.87 -10.98 -1.78
C PRO A 174 5.24 -11.89 -2.94
N LEU A 175 5.17 -11.33 -4.16
CA LEU A 175 5.53 -12.05 -5.39
C LEU A 175 7.05 -12.28 -5.47
N PRO A 176 7.50 -13.34 -6.17
CA PRO A 176 8.93 -13.56 -6.43
C PRO A 176 9.59 -12.32 -7.05
N GLY A 177 10.70 -11.87 -6.48
CA GLY A 177 11.41 -10.67 -6.96
C GLY A 177 10.88 -9.33 -6.43
N GLN A 178 9.80 -9.32 -5.63
CA GLN A 178 9.26 -8.08 -5.05
C GLN A 178 10.17 -7.48 -3.98
N LEU A 179 10.74 -8.31 -3.10
CA LEU A 179 11.69 -7.85 -2.07
C LEU A 179 12.99 -7.25 -2.67
N PRO A 180 13.67 -7.90 -3.64
CA PRO A 180 14.83 -7.31 -4.33
C PRO A 180 14.56 -5.96 -5.00
N ALA A 181 13.33 -5.74 -5.50
CA ALA A 181 12.95 -4.50 -6.15
C ALA A 181 12.66 -3.35 -5.16
N LEU A 182 12.51 -3.66 -3.87
CA LEU A 182 12.37 -2.67 -2.81
C LEU A 182 13.71 -2.09 -2.35
N VAL A 183 14.84 -2.63 -2.81
CA VAL A 183 16.16 -2.23 -2.31
C VAL A 183 16.68 -0.97 -3.03
N PRO A 184 17.12 0.08 -2.28
CA PRO A 184 16.96 0.26 -0.84
C PRO A 184 15.56 0.80 -0.48
N LEU A 185 15.06 0.40 0.70
CA LEU A 185 13.88 1.02 1.30
C LEU A 185 14.20 2.45 1.74
N PRO A 186 13.21 3.35 1.82
CA PRO A 186 13.44 4.66 2.43
C PRO A 186 13.90 4.52 3.89
N PRO A 187 14.76 5.44 4.39
CA PRO A 187 15.29 5.38 5.76
C PRO A 187 14.23 5.42 6.87
N SER A 188 13.02 5.88 6.57
CA SER A 188 11.89 5.86 7.49
C SER A 188 11.39 4.44 7.77
N VAL A 189 11.49 3.53 6.80
CA VAL A 189 10.99 2.15 6.91
C VAL A 189 11.96 1.32 7.75
N ARG A 190 11.52 0.95 8.95
CA ARG A 190 12.28 0.13 9.91
C ARG A 190 11.73 -1.29 10.05
N THR A 191 10.50 -1.51 9.65
CA THR A 191 9.79 -2.79 9.77
C THR A 191 9.26 -3.22 8.41
N LEU A 192 9.68 -4.38 7.93
CA LEU A 192 9.10 -5.06 6.78
C LEU A 192 8.32 -6.29 7.25
N VAL A 193 7.01 -6.30 7.09
CA VAL A 193 6.15 -7.43 7.44
C VAL A 193 5.82 -8.24 6.18
N LEU A 194 6.17 -9.52 6.18
CA LEU A 194 5.81 -10.50 5.14
C LEU A 194 4.64 -11.32 5.68
N ARG A 195 3.42 -11.03 5.20
CA ARG A 195 2.19 -11.60 5.74
C ARG A 195 1.66 -12.74 4.88
N TYR A 196 1.39 -13.89 5.51
CA TYR A 196 0.78 -15.08 4.91
C TYR A 196 -0.44 -15.51 5.75
N PRO A 197 -1.60 -14.86 5.57
CA PRO A 197 -2.74 -15.05 6.45
C PRO A 197 -3.23 -16.51 6.47
N GLY A 198 -3.24 -17.13 7.65
CA GLY A 198 -3.78 -18.48 7.88
C GLY A 198 -3.04 -19.59 7.13
N THR A 199 -1.83 -19.33 6.62
CA THR A 199 -1.03 -20.29 5.85
C THR A 199 0.44 -20.15 6.20
N ALA A 200 1.16 -21.26 6.28
CA ALA A 200 2.62 -21.22 6.34
C ALA A 200 3.20 -20.81 4.97
N PRO A 201 4.27 -20.01 4.91
CA PRO A 201 4.99 -19.78 3.67
C PRO A 201 5.67 -21.08 3.23
N SER A 202 5.54 -21.43 1.96
CA SER A 202 6.23 -22.59 1.38
C SER A 202 7.73 -22.34 1.28
N LYS A 203 8.53 -23.41 1.25
CA LYS A 203 9.99 -23.33 1.00
C LYS A 203 10.32 -22.52 -0.26
N ARG A 204 9.52 -22.71 -1.32
CA ARG A 204 9.68 -21.98 -2.59
C ARG A 204 9.47 -20.48 -2.42
N GLU A 205 8.46 -20.06 -1.66
CA GLU A 205 8.22 -18.65 -1.37
C GLU A 205 9.34 -18.05 -0.52
N MET A 206 9.78 -18.75 0.51
CA MET A 206 10.88 -18.32 1.38
C MET A 206 12.19 -18.13 0.61
N VAL A 207 12.53 -19.06 -0.31
CA VAL A 207 13.69 -18.91 -1.22
C VAL A 207 13.50 -17.75 -2.19
N ALA A 208 12.28 -17.52 -2.68
CA ALA A 208 11.95 -16.44 -3.61
C ALA A 208 12.06 -15.03 -3.01
N TRP A 209 12.14 -14.91 -1.68
CA TRP A 209 12.48 -13.66 -1.01
C TRP A 209 13.88 -13.16 -1.37
N LEU A 210 14.77 -14.07 -1.79
CA LEU A 210 16.17 -13.77 -2.12
C LEU A 210 16.86 -12.96 -1.00
N LEU A 211 16.55 -13.31 0.25
CA LEU A 211 16.94 -12.55 1.43
C LEU A 211 18.46 -12.30 1.53
N PRO A 212 19.36 -13.25 1.24
CA PRO A 212 20.80 -12.98 1.25
C PRO A 212 21.22 -11.87 0.27
N VAL A 213 20.61 -11.84 -0.93
CA VAL A 213 20.87 -10.79 -1.94
C VAL A 213 20.34 -9.45 -1.47
N VAL A 214 19.12 -9.45 -0.90
CA VAL A 214 18.43 -8.27 -0.40
C VAL A 214 19.20 -7.62 0.76
N LEU A 215 19.70 -8.43 1.70
CA LEU A 215 20.51 -7.99 2.83
C LEU A 215 21.88 -7.47 2.39
N LYS A 216 22.56 -8.19 1.49
CA LYS A 216 23.86 -7.76 0.93
C LYS A 216 23.77 -6.41 0.21
N ARG A 217 22.61 -6.10 -0.38
CA ARG A 217 22.35 -4.83 -1.06
C ARG A 217 21.80 -3.75 -0.12
N GLU A 218 21.83 -3.96 1.19
CA GLU A 218 21.41 -3.00 2.21
C GLU A 218 19.95 -2.55 2.05
N ILE A 219 19.01 -3.51 2.08
CA ILE A 219 17.57 -3.20 2.04
C ILE A 219 17.17 -2.11 3.06
N PHE A 220 17.77 -2.11 4.23
CA PHE A 220 17.67 -1.05 5.22
C PHE A 220 18.96 -0.20 5.12
N PRO A 221 18.91 1.01 4.54
CA PRO A 221 20.10 1.83 4.39
C PRO A 221 20.65 2.27 5.76
N PRO A 222 21.99 2.37 5.92
CA PRO A 222 22.59 2.89 7.13
C PRO A 222 22.12 4.32 7.41
N LEU A 223 21.63 4.57 8.64
CA LEU A 223 21.13 5.89 9.07
C LEU A 223 22.16 7.03 8.94
N ALA A 224 23.46 6.72 8.80
CA ALA A 224 24.50 7.71 8.53
C ALA A 224 24.28 8.45 7.20
N MET A 225 23.69 7.81 6.19
CA MET A 225 23.36 8.46 4.91
C MET A 225 22.12 9.37 4.99
N ALA A 226 21.25 9.20 6.00
CA ALA A 226 20.07 10.05 6.18
C ALA A 226 20.39 11.42 6.81
N ARG A 227 21.60 11.60 7.39
CA ARG A 227 21.99 12.83 8.10
C ARG A 227 22.73 13.87 7.25
N SER A 228 22.96 13.62 5.96
CA SER A 228 23.65 14.57 5.08
C SER A 228 22.83 15.82 4.70
N GLY A 229 21.62 15.99 5.26
CA GLY A 229 20.69 17.08 4.91
C GLY A 229 20.18 17.95 6.07
N SER A 230 20.52 17.69 7.34
CA SER A 230 20.13 18.60 8.43
C SER A 230 21.22 18.65 9.51
N GLY A 231 21.95 19.77 9.53
CA GLY A 231 22.82 20.13 10.64
C GLY A 231 21.97 20.43 11.86
N GLY A 232 22.11 19.64 12.92
CA GLY A 232 21.41 19.90 14.16
C GLY A 232 21.41 18.74 15.14
N ALA A 233 22.20 18.92 16.20
CA ALA A 233 21.99 18.45 17.57
C ALA A 233 21.97 16.93 17.88
N ARG A 234 22.94 16.60 18.75
CA ARG A 234 22.93 15.63 19.86
C ARG A 234 21.58 14.95 20.14
N ASP A 235 21.54 13.66 19.82
CA ASP A 235 20.67 12.68 20.49
C ASP A 235 21.57 11.48 20.81
N LEU A 236 22.20 11.56 21.99
CA LEU A 236 22.93 10.47 22.63
C LEU A 236 21.92 9.69 23.48
N ASP A 237 22.01 8.35 23.39
CA ASP A 237 21.46 7.38 24.35
C ASP A 237 19.97 6.99 24.29
N VAL A 238 19.34 6.99 23.11
CA VAL A 238 18.20 6.07 22.88
C VAL A 238 18.73 4.82 22.18
N PRO A 239 18.61 3.60 22.76
CA PRO A 239 18.93 2.36 22.05
C PRO A 239 18.07 2.30 20.78
N ARG A 240 18.68 2.58 19.64
CA ARG A 240 17.95 2.63 18.37
C ARG A 240 17.51 1.22 18.02
N ALA A 241 16.22 1.05 17.85
CA ALA A 241 15.64 -0.25 17.51
C ALA A 241 16.22 -0.73 16.17
N ARG A 242 16.73 -1.96 16.16
CA ARG A 242 17.25 -2.60 14.96
C ARG A 242 16.16 -2.73 13.90
N PRO A 243 16.51 -2.58 12.59
CA PRO A 243 15.56 -2.86 11.54
C PRO A 243 15.10 -4.31 11.62
N ARG A 244 13.82 -4.55 11.32
CA ARG A 244 13.19 -5.85 11.51
C ARG A 244 12.45 -6.31 10.27
N ILE A 245 12.51 -7.62 10.03
CA ILE A 245 11.68 -8.34 9.09
C ILE A 245 10.79 -9.25 9.91
N VAL A 246 9.47 -9.07 9.81
CA VAL A 246 8.48 -9.86 10.54
C VAL A 246 7.81 -10.80 9.56
N VAL A 247 7.93 -12.10 9.78
CA VAL A 247 7.17 -13.12 9.04
C VAL A 247 5.91 -13.41 9.85
N ARG A 248 4.77 -12.89 9.36
CA ARG A 248 3.47 -13.05 10.00
C ARG A 248 2.68 -14.12 9.28
N SER A 249 2.63 -15.34 9.82
CA SER A 249 2.13 -16.51 9.09
C SER A 249 1.70 -17.68 9.99
N GLY A 250 1.22 -18.77 9.39
CA GLY A 250 1.30 -20.09 10.05
C GLY A 250 2.76 -20.54 10.23
N THR A 251 2.99 -21.66 10.90
CA THR A 251 4.34 -22.15 11.24
C THR A 251 5.21 -22.35 9.99
N PRO A 252 6.28 -21.55 9.78
CA PRO A 252 7.15 -21.70 8.63
C PRO A 252 8.00 -22.97 8.74
N ASP A 253 8.66 -23.35 7.63
CA ASP A 253 9.65 -24.44 7.67
C ASP A 253 10.79 -24.05 8.64
N PRO A 254 11.03 -24.82 9.72
CA PRO A 254 11.93 -24.41 10.78
C PRO A 254 13.39 -24.38 10.34
N VAL A 255 13.80 -25.30 9.47
CA VAL A 255 15.19 -25.38 8.98
C VAL A 255 15.52 -24.14 8.16
N LEU A 256 14.70 -23.86 7.15
CA LEU A 256 14.90 -22.70 6.29
C LEU A 256 14.73 -21.39 7.05
N PHE A 257 13.78 -21.30 7.99
CA PHE A 257 13.61 -20.11 8.81
C PHE A 257 14.84 -19.82 9.67
N ILE A 258 15.45 -20.84 10.30
CA ILE A 258 16.67 -20.70 11.09
C ILE A 258 17.85 -20.24 10.22
N GLU A 259 17.97 -20.74 8.99
CA GLU A 259 19.00 -20.29 8.05
C GLU A 259 18.84 -18.82 7.69
N LEU A 260 17.62 -18.40 7.34
CA LEU A 260 17.31 -17.00 7.04
C LEU A 260 17.52 -16.10 8.27
N TRP A 261 17.17 -16.57 9.46
CA TRP A 261 17.40 -15.86 10.72
C TRP A 261 18.89 -15.63 10.98
N ARG A 262 19.73 -16.66 10.78
CA ARG A 262 21.19 -16.54 10.88
C ARG A 262 21.74 -15.55 9.88
N GLU A 263 21.20 -15.54 8.66
CA GLU A 263 21.62 -14.59 7.62
C GLU A 263 21.25 -13.15 8.01
N CYS A 264 20.00 -12.89 8.42
CA CYS A 264 19.58 -11.57 8.90
C CYS A 264 20.48 -11.05 10.03
N ARG A 265 20.84 -11.91 10.99
CA ARG A 265 21.70 -11.55 12.11
C ARG A 265 23.11 -11.10 11.68
N ARG A 266 23.65 -11.62 10.58
CA ARG A 266 24.95 -11.19 10.02
C ARG A 266 24.94 -9.73 9.55
N TYR A 267 23.78 -9.21 9.17
CA TYR A 267 23.58 -7.85 8.68
C TYR A 267 22.89 -6.93 9.70
N ASP A 268 22.88 -7.31 10.99
CA ASP A 268 22.21 -6.57 12.07
C ASP A 268 20.69 -6.31 11.84
N VAL A 269 20.03 -7.22 11.11
CA VAL A 269 18.59 -7.21 10.90
C VAL A 269 17.94 -8.26 11.79
N GLU A 270 16.86 -7.92 12.47
CA GLU A 270 16.09 -8.85 13.28
C GLU A 270 15.06 -9.58 12.41
N LEU A 271 15.09 -10.92 12.38
CA LEU A 271 14.02 -11.72 11.77
C LEU A 271 13.10 -12.25 12.88
N VAL A 272 11.84 -11.81 12.87
CA VAL A 272 10.83 -12.15 13.88
C VAL A 272 9.75 -13.01 13.24
N TYR A 273 9.33 -14.09 13.92
CA TYR A 273 8.16 -14.85 13.54
C TYR A 273 6.97 -14.44 14.43
N GLU A 274 5.86 -14.08 13.79
CA GLU A 274 4.59 -13.83 14.45
C GLU A 274 3.55 -14.83 13.91
N ARG A 275 2.91 -15.58 14.82
CA ARG A 275 1.84 -16.49 14.44
C ARG A 275 0.61 -15.69 14.01
N ASP A 276 0.10 -15.99 12.81
CA ASP A 276 -1.12 -15.39 12.27
C ASP A 276 -2.15 -16.47 11.90
N ASP A 277 -3.08 -16.69 12.83
CA ASP A 277 -4.21 -17.58 12.63
C ASP A 277 -5.40 -16.85 11.93
N SER A 278 -5.24 -15.59 11.51
CA SER A 278 -6.32 -14.86 10.83
C SER A 278 -6.65 -15.49 9.49
N ARG A 279 -7.94 -15.58 9.19
CA ARG A 279 -8.41 -15.92 7.84
C ARG A 279 -8.02 -14.76 6.94
N GLY A 280 -7.29 -15.04 5.86
CA GLY A 280 -6.94 -14.02 4.86
C GLY A 280 -8.15 -13.27 4.33
N PRO A 281 -7.95 -12.08 3.72
CA PRO A 281 -9.04 -11.23 3.26
C PRO A 281 -10.06 -12.05 2.48
N VAL A 282 -11.33 -11.92 2.85
CA VAL A 282 -12.45 -12.60 2.20
C VAL A 282 -12.54 -12.03 0.78
N ALA A 283 -12.03 -12.78 -0.20
CA ALA A 283 -12.23 -12.43 -1.59
C ALA A 283 -13.73 -12.45 -1.89
N PRO A 284 -14.26 -11.48 -2.66
CA PRO A 284 -15.67 -11.47 -3.01
C PRO A 284 -16.07 -12.78 -3.73
N PRO A 285 -17.34 -13.22 -3.63
CA PRO A 285 -17.81 -14.42 -4.32
C PRO A 285 -17.46 -14.36 -5.83
N GLY A 286 -16.74 -15.37 -6.32
CA GLY A 286 -16.26 -15.42 -7.71
C GLY A 286 -14.83 -14.90 -7.94
N ALA A 287 -14.21 -14.22 -6.97
CA ALA A 287 -12.78 -13.93 -7.00
C ALA A 287 -11.99 -15.15 -6.48
N ARG A 288 -11.28 -15.87 -7.36
CA ARG A 288 -10.40 -16.95 -6.91
C ARG A 288 -9.28 -16.38 -6.03
N ARG A 289 -8.93 -17.08 -4.94
CA ARG A 289 -7.72 -16.81 -4.12
C ARG A 289 -6.42 -16.82 -4.95
N GLU A 290 -6.46 -17.42 -6.13
CA GLU A 290 -5.39 -17.49 -7.12
C GLU A 290 -5.33 -16.27 -8.07
N ALA A 291 -6.12 -15.21 -7.83
CA ALA A 291 -6.08 -13.94 -8.58
C ALA A 291 -4.72 -13.20 -8.51
N LEU A 292 -3.72 -13.75 -7.80
CA LEU A 292 -2.30 -13.36 -7.90
C LEU A 292 -1.67 -13.76 -9.25
N GLY A 293 -2.37 -14.60 -10.05
CA GLY A 293 -1.97 -15.04 -11.37
C GLY A 293 -2.48 -14.19 -12.54
N ALA A 294 -2.79 -12.89 -12.36
CA ALA A 294 -2.99 -12.00 -13.52
C ALA A 294 -1.70 -11.85 -14.38
N TYR A 295 -0.57 -12.33 -13.86
CA TYR A 295 0.67 -12.60 -14.60
C TYR A 295 0.80 -14.10 -14.83
N THR A 296 -0.04 -14.68 -15.69
CA THR A 296 0.12 -16.08 -16.15
C THR A 296 1.41 -16.30 -16.94
N ASP A 297 2.05 -15.21 -17.39
CA ASP A 297 3.30 -15.25 -18.14
C ASP A 297 4.52 -15.11 -17.22
N GLY A 298 4.62 -15.99 -16.23
CA GLY A 298 5.81 -16.09 -15.39
C GLY A 298 6.17 -14.81 -14.62
N PRO A 299 7.42 -14.70 -14.12
CA PRO A 299 7.88 -13.44 -13.56
C PRO A 299 7.76 -12.36 -14.63
N SER A 300 7.40 -11.12 -14.26
CA SER A 300 7.44 -9.98 -15.19
C SER A 300 8.69 -10.07 -16.09
N PRO A 301 8.62 -9.77 -17.40
CA PRO A 301 9.80 -9.79 -18.27
C PRO A 301 10.98 -8.99 -17.69
N LEU A 302 10.69 -7.98 -16.85
CA LEU A 302 11.69 -7.26 -16.07
C LEU A 302 12.31 -8.13 -14.97
N VAL A 303 11.52 -8.91 -14.23
CA VAL A 303 11.99 -9.88 -13.23
C VAL A 303 12.81 -11.01 -13.88
N VAL A 304 12.36 -11.55 -15.02
CA VAL A 304 13.12 -12.57 -15.78
C VAL A 304 14.46 -12.00 -16.27
N LYS A 305 14.46 -10.78 -16.80
CA LYS A 305 15.69 -10.09 -17.21
C LYS A 305 16.58 -9.70 -16.02
N ALA A 306 15.99 -9.41 -14.86
CA ALA A 306 16.67 -8.99 -13.65
C ALA A 306 17.31 -10.15 -12.88
N LEU A 307 16.71 -11.34 -12.95
CA LEU A 307 17.09 -12.53 -12.19
C LEU A 307 18.60 -12.89 -12.30
N PRO A 308 19.23 -12.87 -13.50
CA PRO A 308 20.68 -13.08 -13.63
C PRO A 308 21.50 -12.02 -12.89
N TYR A 309 21.16 -10.74 -13.05
CA TYR A 309 21.85 -9.63 -12.38
C TYR A 309 21.70 -9.70 -10.86
N TRP A 310 20.51 -10.03 -10.37
CA TRP A 310 20.26 -10.20 -8.95
C TRP A 310 21.04 -11.37 -8.35
N LYS A 311 21.14 -12.51 -9.07
CA LYS A 311 21.98 -13.64 -8.63
C LYS A 311 23.46 -13.25 -8.53
N GLU A 312 23.92 -12.34 -9.38
CA GLU A 312 25.29 -11.83 -9.39
C GLU A 312 25.51 -10.63 -8.44
N GLY A 313 24.47 -10.17 -7.74
CA GLY A 313 24.54 -8.99 -6.87
C GLY A 313 24.75 -7.67 -7.64
N ARG A 314 24.45 -7.64 -8.94
CA ARG A 314 24.59 -6.47 -9.81
C ARG A 314 23.28 -5.67 -9.87
N PRO A 315 23.33 -4.33 -9.93
CA PRO A 315 22.15 -3.51 -10.21
C PRO A 315 21.66 -3.77 -11.65
N LEU A 316 20.36 -3.54 -11.91
CA LEU A 316 19.86 -3.61 -13.28
C LEU A 316 20.39 -2.42 -14.10
N PRO A 317 20.89 -2.64 -15.32
CA PRO A 317 21.24 -1.56 -16.24
C PRO A 317 19.98 -0.71 -16.53
N GLY A 318 20.04 0.60 -16.26
CA GLY A 318 18.98 1.56 -16.63
C GLY A 318 17.94 1.87 -15.55
N TYR A 319 18.07 1.32 -14.34
CA TYR A 319 17.28 1.75 -13.17
C TYR A 319 18.21 2.49 -12.18
N TYR A 320 18.28 3.81 -12.33
CA TYR A 320 18.84 4.74 -11.34
C TYR A 320 17.73 5.61 -10.78
#